data_AF-A0A2G1X250-F1
#
_entry.id   AF-A0A2G1X250-F1
#
_cell.length_a   1.000
_cell.length_b   1.000
_cell.length_c   1.000
_cell.angle_alpha   90.00
_cell.angle_beta   90.00
_cell.angle_gamma   90.00
#
_symmetry.space_group_name_H-M   'P 1'
#
loop_
_entity.id
_entity.type
_entity.pdbx_description
1 polymer ?
#
loop_
_entity_poly.entity_id
_entity_poly.type
_entity_poly.pdbx_seq_one_letter_code
_entity_poly.pdbx_strand_id
1 'polypeptide(L)'
;MSVLQAPALEYASGVVALDGTPTKRMWELALGERLNHRPVLQGEERAEYVRDALNLNLVRTTEYVKPYNSADHVNTEQDAALLEAVTEKHGERPSVITTTTAEHEYDADGVLEHVDETKHYGNVLGSNEFDDTRLGAVIGSNHYGDHYIKKWGAYAGGAVDRGEEKGADLSYSGFGDDVLQHMREHDTLQAAMRFGRDGNGAVVYVHTDTLPEWVPLAGEGRVVSTWSDGMRDVVDALEDLTTATTADVVAHPAVDLSRRQVFNNLE
;
A
#
# COMPACT_ATOMS: atom_id res chain seq x y z
N MET A 1 1.41 28.45 6.25
CA MET A 1 0.70 27.79 7.37
C MET A 1 -0.79 27.79 7.01
N SER A 2 -1.38 26.64 6.67
CA SER A 2 -2.82 26.54 6.44
C SER A 2 -3.54 26.25 7.75
N VAL A 3 -4.50 27.09 8.10
CA VAL A 3 -5.45 26.89 9.21
C VAL A 3 -6.67 26.18 8.62
N LEU A 4 -7.20 25.17 9.31
CA LEU A 4 -8.49 24.57 8.93
C LEU A 4 -9.56 25.65 9.07
N GLN A 5 -10.18 26.02 7.95
CA GLN A 5 -11.29 26.94 7.91
C GLN A 5 -12.52 26.15 7.52
N ALA A 6 -13.43 25.93 8.47
CA ALA A 6 -14.69 25.27 8.20
C ALA A 6 -15.48 26.04 7.13
N PRO A 7 -16.17 25.33 6.22
CA PRO A 7 -17.04 25.98 5.24
C PRO A 7 -18.20 26.71 5.94
N ALA A 8 -18.66 27.80 5.32
CA ALA A 8 -19.87 28.49 5.73
C ALA A 8 -21.10 27.65 5.36
N LEU A 9 -21.70 26.98 6.35
CA LEU A 9 -22.82 26.04 6.17
C LEU A 9 -24.17 26.62 6.62
N GLU A 10 -24.26 27.92 6.92
CA GLU A 10 -25.47 28.55 7.47
C GLU A 10 -26.67 28.49 6.51
N TYR A 11 -26.41 28.32 5.21
CA TYR A 11 -27.44 28.18 4.17
C TYR A 11 -27.88 26.73 3.94
N ALA A 12 -27.16 25.75 4.49
CA ALA A 12 -27.47 24.34 4.28
C ALA A 12 -28.64 23.92 5.19
N SER A 13 -29.65 23.26 4.62
CA SER A 13 -30.72 22.63 5.42
C SER A 13 -30.29 21.30 6.06
N GLY A 14 -29.13 20.78 5.67
CA GLY A 14 -28.54 19.55 6.20
C GLY A 14 -27.19 19.27 5.57
N VAL A 15 -26.35 18.53 6.30
CA VAL A 15 -25.00 18.14 5.89
C VAL A 15 -24.93 16.61 5.85
N VAL A 16 -24.50 16.06 4.73
CA VAL A 16 -24.31 14.62 4.54
C VAL A 16 -22.87 14.38 4.10
N ALA A 17 -22.13 13.60 4.88
CA ALA A 17 -20.79 13.13 4.53
C ALA A 17 -20.88 11.65 4.13
N LEU A 18 -20.36 11.31 2.95
CA LEU A 18 -20.29 9.95 2.42
C LEU A 18 -18.83 9.53 2.38
N ASP A 19 -18.49 8.48 3.11
CA ASP A 19 -17.13 7.99 3.28
C ASP A 19 -17.17 6.49 3.57
N GLY A 20 -16.32 5.71 2.88
CA GLY A 20 -16.24 4.26 3.06
C GLY A 20 -15.49 3.85 4.32
N THR A 21 -14.64 4.72 4.85
CA THR A 21 -13.83 4.52 6.07
C THR A 21 -13.79 5.82 6.89
N PRO A 22 -14.93 6.27 7.44
CA PRO A 22 -15.04 7.57 8.07
C PRO A 22 -14.26 7.65 9.38
N THR A 23 -13.42 8.68 9.51
CA THR A 23 -12.95 9.14 10.82
C THR A 23 -13.85 10.29 11.28
N LYS A 24 -14.95 9.93 11.95
CA LYS A 24 -16.04 10.85 12.31
C LYS A 24 -15.54 12.18 12.91
N ARG A 25 -14.63 12.12 13.89
CA ARG A 25 -14.17 13.32 14.58
C ARG A 25 -13.33 14.24 13.68
N MET A 26 -12.61 13.70 12.69
CA MET A 26 -11.94 14.52 11.68
C MET A 26 -12.97 15.26 10.81
N TRP A 27 -14.05 14.57 10.40
CA TRP A 27 -15.16 15.19 9.67
C TRP A 27 -15.83 16.31 10.46
N GLU A 28 -16.16 16.08 11.73
CA GLU A 28 -16.79 17.08 12.59
C GLU A 28 -15.90 18.32 12.77
N LEU A 29 -14.59 18.13 12.92
CA LEU A 29 -13.62 19.23 13.01
C LEU A 29 -13.47 19.99 11.69
N ALA A 30 -13.46 19.28 10.56
CA ALA A 30 -13.32 19.89 9.24
C ALA A 30 -14.57 20.71 8.85
N LEU A 31 -15.76 20.23 9.23
CA LEU A 31 -17.04 20.88 8.91
C LEU A 31 -17.49 21.88 9.96
N GLY A 32 -16.97 21.81 11.20
CA GLY A 32 -17.46 22.61 12.32
C GLY A 32 -18.85 22.17 12.80
N GLU A 33 -19.30 20.97 12.43
CA GLU A 33 -20.65 20.48 12.65
C GLU A 33 -20.64 19.11 13.34
N ARG A 34 -21.66 18.85 14.17
CA ARG A 34 -21.84 17.51 14.76
C ARG A 34 -22.51 16.58 13.77
N LEU A 35 -21.96 15.38 13.61
CA LEU A 35 -22.47 14.39 12.67
C LEU A 35 -23.04 13.19 13.40
N ASN A 36 -24.11 12.63 12.84
CA ASN A 36 -24.63 11.33 13.25
C ASN A 36 -24.07 10.26 12.30
N HIS A 37 -23.15 9.43 12.80
CA HIS A 37 -22.61 8.33 12.01
C HIS A 37 -23.66 7.21 11.90
N ARG A 38 -24.00 6.85 10.66
CA ARG A 38 -24.92 5.75 10.35
C ARG A 38 -24.23 4.80 9.38
N PRO A 39 -23.70 3.66 9.86
CA PRO A 39 -23.13 2.67 8.96
C PRO A 39 -24.23 2.09 8.07
N VAL A 40 -23.98 2.03 6.76
CA VAL A 40 -24.88 1.38 5.80
C VAL A 40 -24.68 -0.13 5.80
N LEU A 41 -23.43 -0.57 5.89
CA LEU A 41 -23.01 -1.97 5.99
C LEU A 41 -22.45 -2.23 7.40
N GLN A 42 -22.84 -3.33 8.03
CA GLN A 42 -22.42 -3.70 9.38
C GLN A 42 -21.64 -5.02 9.39
N GLY A 43 -20.60 -5.07 10.23
CA GLY A 43 -19.84 -6.30 10.49
C GLY A 43 -19.42 -7.03 9.21
N GLU A 44 -19.90 -8.27 9.05
CA GLU A 44 -19.61 -9.15 7.91
C GLU A 44 -20.09 -8.58 6.57
N GLU A 45 -21.15 -7.75 6.52
CA GLU A 45 -21.65 -7.15 5.27
C GLU A 45 -20.58 -6.26 4.60
N ARG A 46 -19.66 -5.67 5.38
CA ARG A 46 -18.55 -4.89 4.82
C ARG A 46 -17.53 -5.80 4.14
N ALA A 47 -17.24 -6.96 4.75
CA ALA A 47 -16.33 -7.93 4.18
C ALA A 47 -16.92 -8.58 2.92
N GLU A 48 -18.22 -8.94 2.96
CA GLU A 48 -18.97 -9.41 1.79
C GLU A 48 -19.01 -8.36 0.68
N TYR A 49 -19.20 -7.09 1.01
CA TYR A 49 -19.15 -6.03 -0.01
C TYR A 49 -17.78 -5.97 -0.72
N VAL A 50 -16.68 -6.07 0.02
CA VAL A 50 -15.34 -6.09 -0.59
C VAL A 50 -15.11 -7.34 -1.44
N ARG A 51 -15.44 -8.52 -0.89
CA ARG A 51 -15.16 -9.80 -1.54
C ARG A 51 -16.10 -10.11 -2.70
N ASP A 52 -17.39 -9.87 -2.52
CA ASP A 52 -18.44 -10.42 -3.37
C ASP A 52 -19.08 -9.34 -4.25
N ALA A 53 -19.27 -8.12 -3.73
CA ALA A 53 -19.86 -7.03 -4.51
C ALA A 53 -18.82 -6.27 -5.36
N LEU A 54 -17.67 -5.96 -4.78
CA LEU A 54 -16.54 -5.38 -5.52
C LEU A 54 -15.68 -6.43 -6.22
N ASN A 55 -15.80 -7.72 -5.84
CA ASN A 55 -14.96 -8.80 -6.35
C ASN A 55 -13.45 -8.51 -6.23
N LEU A 56 -13.04 -7.92 -5.09
CA LEU A 56 -11.64 -7.58 -4.82
C LEU A 56 -10.92 -8.75 -4.16
N ASN A 57 -9.86 -9.19 -4.82
CA ASN A 57 -8.97 -10.25 -4.36
C ASN A 57 -7.70 -9.62 -3.80
N LEU A 58 -7.75 -9.24 -2.52
CA LEU A 58 -6.63 -8.59 -1.84
C LEU A 58 -5.59 -9.64 -1.41
N VAL A 59 -4.35 -9.45 -1.83
CA VAL A 59 -3.22 -10.33 -1.52
C VAL A 59 -2.21 -9.56 -0.68
N ARG A 60 -2.07 -9.92 0.60
CA ARG A 60 -1.05 -9.33 1.47
C ARG A 60 0.31 -9.92 1.14
N THR A 61 1.33 -9.07 0.99
CA THR A 61 2.68 -9.52 0.61
C THR A 61 3.73 -9.32 1.69
N THR A 62 3.38 -8.65 2.79
CA THR A 62 4.27 -8.40 3.93
C THR A 62 3.49 -8.29 5.23
N GLU A 63 4.12 -8.63 6.34
CA GLU A 63 3.60 -8.45 7.72
C GLU A 63 4.14 -7.18 8.38
N TYR A 64 4.86 -6.34 7.62
CA TYR A 64 5.44 -5.10 8.10
C TYR A 64 4.65 -3.88 7.60
N VAL A 65 4.44 -2.92 8.49
CA VAL A 65 4.00 -1.58 8.11
C VAL A 65 5.14 -0.88 7.38
N LYS A 66 4.88 -0.41 6.16
CA LYS A 66 5.85 0.28 5.30
C LYS A 66 5.48 1.77 5.13
N PRO A 67 5.93 2.68 6.01
CA PRO A 67 5.60 4.10 5.91
C PRO A 67 6.51 4.79 4.87
N TYR A 68 5.98 5.06 3.68
CA TYR A 68 6.77 5.47 2.52
C TYR A 68 6.78 6.99 2.26
N ASN A 69 6.50 7.83 3.27
CA ASN A 69 6.58 9.30 3.11
C ASN A 69 7.99 9.87 3.35
N SER A 70 8.99 9.00 3.51
CA SER A 70 10.41 9.36 3.64
C SER A 70 11.21 8.51 2.66
N ALA A 71 12.05 9.14 1.83
CA ALA A 71 12.89 8.46 0.84
C ALA A 71 13.77 7.37 1.47
N ASP A 72 14.34 7.65 2.65
CA ASP A 72 15.14 6.71 3.46
C ASP A 72 14.41 5.40 3.86
N HIS A 73 13.10 5.31 3.64
CA HIS A 73 12.29 4.13 3.96
C HIS A 73 11.76 3.41 2.72
N VAL A 74 11.89 4.00 1.54
CA VAL A 74 11.46 3.37 0.28
C VAL A 74 12.49 2.31 -0.09
N ASN A 75 12.03 1.09 -0.40
CA ASN A 75 12.91 -0.02 -0.77
C ASN A 75 12.69 -0.39 -2.24
N THR A 76 13.31 0.38 -3.13
CA THR A 76 13.12 0.29 -4.58
C THR A 76 13.45 -1.08 -5.14
N GLU A 77 14.53 -1.72 -4.67
CA GLU A 77 14.96 -3.06 -5.09
C GLU A 77 13.91 -4.15 -4.75
N GLN A 78 13.42 -4.17 -3.50
CA GLN A 78 12.40 -5.14 -3.08
C GLN A 78 11.06 -4.90 -3.78
N ASP A 79 10.69 -3.64 -3.96
CA ASP A 79 9.43 -3.29 -4.58
C ASP A 79 9.46 -3.62 -6.09
N ALA A 80 10.58 -3.42 -6.79
CA ALA A 80 10.78 -3.86 -8.17
C ALA A 80 10.67 -5.38 -8.31
N ALA A 81 11.36 -6.14 -7.45
CA ALA A 81 11.26 -7.61 -7.46
C ALA A 81 9.84 -8.12 -7.20
N LEU A 82 9.06 -7.42 -6.35
CA LEU A 82 7.64 -7.72 -6.17
C LEU A 82 6.85 -7.50 -7.46
N LEU A 83 7.04 -6.37 -8.13
CA LEU A 83 6.31 -6.01 -9.35
C LEU A 83 6.66 -6.93 -10.52
N GLU A 84 7.92 -7.33 -10.64
CA GLU A 84 8.38 -8.38 -11.58
C GLU A 84 7.67 -9.71 -11.29
N ALA A 85 7.70 -10.19 -10.05
CA ALA A 85 7.06 -11.46 -9.69
C ALA A 85 5.53 -11.44 -9.91
N VAL A 86 4.89 -10.29 -9.72
CA VAL A 86 3.47 -10.09 -10.09
C VAL A 86 3.29 -10.20 -11.60
N THR A 87 4.17 -9.56 -12.38
CA THR A 87 4.16 -9.62 -13.85
C THR A 87 4.35 -11.03 -14.37
N GLU A 88 5.31 -11.78 -13.83
CA GLU A 88 5.55 -13.18 -14.20
C GLU A 88 4.34 -14.06 -13.91
N LYS A 89 3.67 -13.84 -12.78
CA LYS A 89 2.52 -14.64 -12.35
C LYS A 89 1.28 -14.40 -13.20
N HIS A 90 1.03 -13.15 -13.63
CA HIS A 90 -0.20 -12.77 -14.32
C HIS A 90 -0.02 -12.53 -15.83
N GLY A 91 1.22 -12.41 -16.30
CA GLY A 91 1.55 -12.15 -17.70
C GLY A 91 1.37 -10.68 -18.14
N GLU A 92 1.06 -9.79 -17.21
CA GLU A 92 0.86 -8.36 -17.45
C GLU A 92 1.40 -7.52 -16.27
N ARG A 93 1.81 -6.29 -16.53
CA ARG A 93 2.33 -5.38 -15.50
C ARG A 93 1.19 -4.87 -14.63
N PRO A 94 1.34 -4.82 -13.30
CA PRO A 94 0.33 -4.22 -12.43
C PRO A 94 0.33 -2.70 -12.58
N SER A 95 -0.82 -2.06 -12.32
CA SER A 95 -0.87 -0.62 -12.03
C SER A 95 -0.63 -0.38 -10.53
N VAL A 96 0.09 0.68 -10.16
CA VAL A 96 0.55 0.92 -8.78
C VAL A 96 -0.08 2.17 -8.17
N ILE A 97 -0.52 2.07 -6.92
CA ILE A 97 -0.74 3.22 -6.03
C ILE A 97 0.30 3.20 -4.92
N THR A 98 1.03 4.30 -4.75
CA THR A 98 2.03 4.45 -3.68
C THR A 98 2.00 5.87 -3.08
N THR A 99 2.96 6.25 -2.25
CA THR A 99 3.12 7.63 -1.79
C THR A 99 3.80 8.46 -2.88
N THR A 100 3.60 9.79 -2.89
CA THR A 100 4.31 10.68 -3.83
C THR A 100 5.83 10.58 -3.67
N THR A 101 6.31 10.34 -2.44
CA THR A 101 7.74 10.14 -2.16
C THR A 101 8.26 8.87 -2.84
N ALA A 102 7.58 7.74 -2.68
CA ALA A 102 8.00 6.49 -3.31
C ALA A 102 7.85 6.54 -4.83
N GLU A 103 6.83 7.21 -5.37
CA GLU A 103 6.69 7.43 -6.82
C GLU A 103 7.91 8.15 -7.40
N HIS A 104 8.45 9.17 -6.70
CA HIS A 104 9.68 9.85 -7.12
C HIS A 104 10.92 8.95 -7.05
N GLU A 105 11.08 8.16 -5.98
CA GLU A 105 12.21 7.23 -5.87
C GLU A 105 12.11 6.12 -6.93
N TYR A 106 10.90 5.65 -7.25
CA TYR A 106 10.67 4.66 -8.31
C TYR A 106 11.01 5.19 -9.70
N ASP A 107 10.72 6.46 -9.98
CA ASP A 107 11.13 7.09 -11.24
C ASP A 107 12.66 7.22 -11.33
N ALA A 108 13.30 7.60 -10.21
CA ALA A 108 14.75 7.75 -10.13
C ALA A 108 15.51 6.42 -10.31
N ASP A 109 14.99 5.34 -9.71
CA ASP A 109 15.61 4.02 -9.69
C ASP A 109 15.10 3.08 -10.79
N GLY A 110 14.22 3.55 -11.69
CA GLY A 110 13.72 2.77 -12.82
C GLY A 110 12.60 1.78 -12.49
N VAL A 111 12.14 1.68 -11.25
CA VAL A 111 11.09 0.73 -10.80
C VAL A 111 9.78 0.89 -11.61
N LEU A 112 9.48 2.10 -12.08
CA LEU A 112 8.30 2.36 -12.92
C LEU A 112 8.31 1.60 -14.25
N GLU A 113 9.45 1.05 -14.68
CA GLU A 113 9.52 0.21 -15.88
C GLU A 113 8.79 -1.13 -15.72
N HIS A 114 8.51 -1.57 -14.50
CA HIS A 114 7.75 -2.79 -14.19
C HIS A 114 6.25 -2.54 -13.99
N VAL A 115 5.81 -1.29 -14.16
CA VAL A 115 4.46 -0.83 -13.87
C VAL A 115 3.75 -0.44 -15.17
N ASP A 116 2.44 -0.68 -15.26
CA ASP A 116 1.62 -0.21 -16.38
C ASP A 116 1.26 1.27 -16.22
N GLU A 117 0.62 1.60 -15.09
CA GLU A 117 0.27 2.97 -14.70
C GLU A 117 0.54 3.20 -13.22
N THR A 118 0.96 4.41 -12.84
CA THR A 118 1.21 4.78 -11.43
C THR A 118 0.37 5.97 -11.00
N LYS A 119 -0.12 5.90 -9.75
CA LYS A 119 -0.70 7.03 -9.02
C LYS A 119 -0.13 7.09 -7.61
N HIS A 120 -0.37 8.22 -6.96
CA HIS A 120 -0.17 8.36 -5.52
C HIS A 120 -1.46 8.60 -4.75
N TYR A 121 -1.46 8.24 -3.46
CA TYR A 121 -2.60 8.38 -2.54
C TYR A 121 -3.34 9.72 -2.66
N GLY A 122 -2.61 10.84 -2.73
CA GLY A 122 -3.21 12.18 -2.80
C GLY A 122 -3.94 12.52 -4.11
N ASN A 123 -3.62 11.86 -5.22
CA ASN A 123 -4.19 12.14 -6.54
C ASN A 123 -5.25 11.11 -6.96
N VAL A 124 -5.24 9.91 -6.37
CA VAL A 124 -6.24 8.87 -6.71
C VAL A 124 -7.64 9.20 -6.21
N LEU A 125 -7.78 10.08 -5.20
CA LEU A 125 -9.07 10.37 -4.57
C LEU A 125 -10.14 10.93 -5.53
N GLY A 126 -9.70 11.68 -6.54
CA GLY A 126 -10.57 12.29 -7.56
C GLY A 126 -10.55 11.60 -8.93
N SER A 127 -9.77 10.52 -9.09
CA SER A 127 -9.62 9.83 -10.38
C SER A 127 -10.45 8.55 -10.45
N ASN A 128 -10.93 8.25 -11.66
CA ASN A 128 -11.55 6.96 -12.02
C ASN A 128 -10.63 6.14 -12.93
N GLU A 129 -9.37 6.53 -13.12
CA GLU A 129 -8.47 5.88 -14.08
C GLU A 129 -8.22 4.39 -13.81
N PHE A 130 -8.46 3.90 -12.58
CA PHE A 130 -8.32 2.48 -12.24
C PHE A 130 -9.64 1.73 -12.12
N ASP A 131 -10.75 2.30 -12.60
CA ASP A 131 -12.08 1.68 -12.45
C ASP A 131 -12.22 0.35 -13.19
N ASP A 132 -11.51 0.15 -14.29
CA ASP A 132 -11.47 -1.07 -15.09
C ASP A 132 -10.14 -1.85 -15.00
N THR A 133 -9.17 -1.35 -14.23
CA THR A 133 -7.90 -2.05 -13.95
C THR A 133 -8.10 -3.31 -13.14
N ARG A 134 -7.59 -4.46 -13.63
CA ARG A 134 -7.77 -5.79 -13.03
C ARG A 134 -6.61 -6.29 -12.20
N LEU A 135 -5.42 -5.72 -12.40
CA LEU A 135 -4.21 -6.08 -11.68
C LEU A 135 -3.60 -4.83 -11.08
N GLY A 136 -3.67 -4.72 -9.76
CA GLY A 136 -3.18 -3.57 -9.01
C GLY A 136 -2.16 -3.94 -7.95
N ALA A 137 -1.34 -2.96 -7.56
CA ALA A 137 -0.56 -3.04 -6.34
C ALA A 137 -0.67 -1.74 -5.53
N VAL A 138 -0.83 -1.87 -4.22
CA VAL A 138 -0.74 -0.77 -3.25
C VAL A 138 0.52 -0.99 -2.44
N ILE A 139 1.51 -0.13 -2.63
CA ILE A 139 2.83 -0.27 -2.01
C ILE A 139 3.08 0.87 -1.03
N GLY A 140 3.45 0.52 0.20
CA GLY A 140 3.63 1.47 1.27
C GLY A 140 2.32 2.09 1.78
N SER A 141 2.42 2.84 2.86
CA SER A 141 1.32 3.49 3.56
C SER A 141 1.68 4.91 3.94
N ASN A 142 0.67 5.76 4.17
CA ASN A 142 0.91 7.13 4.59
C ASN A 142 1.21 7.23 6.10
N HIS A 143 2.20 8.04 6.41
CA HIS A 143 2.47 8.61 7.73
C HIS A 143 3.08 10.00 7.53
N TYR A 144 2.27 11.06 7.61
CA TYR A 144 2.70 12.44 7.34
C TYR A 144 3.56 13.08 8.44
N GLY A 145 3.99 12.28 9.41
CA GLY A 145 4.83 12.68 10.53
C GLY A 145 4.05 13.14 11.76
N ASP A 146 4.69 13.05 12.92
CA ASP A 146 4.07 13.35 14.23
C ASP A 146 3.43 14.73 14.30
N HIS A 147 4.03 15.72 13.62
CA HIS A 147 3.53 17.09 13.61
C HIS A 147 2.13 17.17 13.00
N TYR A 148 1.83 16.37 11.97
CA TYR A 148 0.51 16.32 11.35
C TYR A 148 -0.56 15.84 12.35
N ILE A 149 -0.27 14.76 13.08
CA ILE A 149 -1.16 14.19 14.08
C ILE A 149 -1.36 15.17 15.25
N LYS A 150 -0.26 15.76 15.75
CA LYS A 150 -0.30 16.79 16.80
C LYS A 150 -1.11 18.01 16.39
N LYS A 151 -1.05 18.41 15.12
CA LYS A 151 -1.87 19.50 14.57
C LYS A 151 -3.36 19.17 14.63
N TRP A 152 -3.77 17.95 14.29
CA TRP A 152 -5.15 17.49 14.44
C TRP A 152 -5.59 17.41 15.90
N GLY A 153 -4.72 16.95 16.80
CA GLY A 153 -4.93 17.04 18.24
C GLY A 153 -5.24 18.46 18.69
N ALA A 154 -4.41 19.43 18.27
CA ALA A 154 -4.59 20.84 18.60
C ALA A 154 -5.92 21.40 18.07
N TYR A 155 -6.33 21.05 16.84
CA TYR A 155 -7.66 21.40 16.33
C TYR A 155 -8.80 20.80 17.15
N ALA A 156 -8.60 19.59 17.67
CA ALA A 156 -9.52 18.92 18.56
C ALA A 156 -9.48 19.44 20.02
N GLY A 157 -8.66 20.46 20.31
CA GLY A 157 -8.49 21.03 21.64
C GLY A 157 -7.68 20.18 22.61
N GLY A 158 -6.91 19.20 22.13
CA GLY A 158 -6.15 18.25 22.95
C GLY A 158 -4.67 18.20 22.58
N ALA A 159 -3.82 17.92 23.58
CA ALA A 159 -2.45 17.49 23.32
C ALA A 159 -2.44 16.03 22.84
N VAL A 160 -1.53 15.72 21.93
CA VAL A 160 -1.29 14.35 21.43
C VAL A 160 0.19 14.05 21.56
N ASP A 161 0.50 12.92 22.19
CA ASP A 161 1.85 12.42 22.42
C ASP A 161 2.05 11.10 21.69
N ARG A 162 3.23 10.92 21.09
CA ARG A 162 3.61 9.68 20.41
C ARG A 162 4.05 8.65 21.45
N GLY A 163 3.57 7.42 21.34
CA GLY A 163 4.10 6.29 22.10
C GLY A 163 5.56 5.95 21.72
N GLU A 164 6.16 5.00 22.43
CA GLU A 164 7.55 4.59 22.18
C GLU A 164 7.65 3.58 21.00
N GLU A 165 6.59 2.81 20.81
CA GLU A 165 6.52 1.73 19.83
C GLU A 165 6.57 2.20 18.36
N LYS A 166 6.69 1.23 17.44
CA LYS A 166 6.83 1.44 15.99
C LYS A 166 6.04 0.39 15.21
N GLY A 167 5.93 0.59 13.90
CA GLY A 167 5.26 -0.37 13.02
C GLY A 167 3.78 -0.52 13.34
N ALA A 168 3.30 -1.76 13.45
CA ALA A 168 1.90 -2.05 13.79
C ALA A 168 1.52 -1.53 15.18
N ASP A 169 2.45 -1.60 16.14
CA ASP A 169 2.22 -1.20 17.55
C ASP A 169 2.35 0.32 17.79
N LEU A 170 2.67 1.10 16.74
CA LEU A 170 2.72 2.55 16.84
C LEU A 170 1.36 3.11 17.27
N SER A 171 1.36 3.90 18.34
CA SER A 171 0.18 4.56 18.89
C SER A 171 0.46 6.00 19.31
N TYR A 172 -0.61 6.77 19.47
CA TYR A 172 -0.63 8.15 19.92
C TYR A 172 -1.76 8.38 20.91
N SER A 173 -1.53 9.23 21.91
CA SER A 173 -2.54 9.51 22.93
C SER A 173 -3.77 10.25 22.38
N GLY A 174 -4.92 10.02 23.03
CA GLY A 174 -6.15 10.79 22.79
C GLY A 174 -6.68 10.63 21.37
N PHE A 175 -6.79 11.74 20.64
CA PHE A 175 -7.28 11.74 19.25
C PHE A 175 -6.22 11.26 18.23
N GLY A 176 -4.99 11.01 18.69
CA GLY A 176 -3.89 10.67 17.81
C GLY A 176 -4.09 9.34 17.07
N ASP A 177 -4.58 8.31 17.75
CA ASP A 177 -4.83 7.00 17.15
C ASP A 177 -5.90 7.05 16.04
N ASP A 178 -6.95 7.85 16.23
CA ASP A 178 -7.98 8.06 15.19
C ASP A 178 -7.39 8.69 13.92
N VAL A 179 -6.43 9.61 14.08
CA VAL A 179 -5.75 10.29 12.96
C VAL A 179 -4.71 9.39 12.31
N LEU A 180 -4.00 8.59 13.10
CA LEU A 180 -3.08 7.55 12.58
C LEU A 180 -3.86 6.55 11.74
N GLN A 181 -4.96 6.01 12.27
CA GLN A 181 -5.83 5.07 11.58
C GLN A 181 -6.37 5.63 10.26
N HIS A 182 -6.74 6.92 10.26
CA HIS A 182 -7.18 7.62 9.07
C HIS A 182 -6.12 7.64 7.98
N MET A 183 -4.93 8.16 8.29
CA MET A 183 -3.91 8.33 7.25
C MET A 183 -3.31 6.98 6.82
N ARG A 184 -3.26 5.97 7.68
CA ARG A 184 -2.55 4.73 7.37
C ARG A 184 -3.51 3.67 6.84
N GLU A 185 -4.42 3.19 7.66
CA GLU A 185 -5.29 2.06 7.35
C GLU A 185 -6.42 2.44 6.39
N HIS A 186 -7.06 3.59 6.63
CA HIS A 186 -8.16 4.02 5.78
C HIS A 186 -7.69 4.40 4.38
N ASP A 187 -6.59 5.14 4.25
CA ASP A 187 -6.00 5.46 2.94
C ASP A 187 -5.59 4.18 2.18
N THR A 188 -4.93 3.22 2.84
CA THR A 188 -4.51 1.96 2.22
C THR A 188 -5.71 1.23 1.62
N LEU A 189 -6.77 1.06 2.40
CA LEU A 189 -7.98 0.37 1.92
C LEU A 189 -8.69 1.15 0.82
N GLN A 190 -8.81 2.48 0.97
CA GLN A 190 -9.43 3.31 -0.06
C GLN A 190 -8.66 3.28 -1.37
N ALA A 191 -7.32 3.22 -1.32
CA ALA A 191 -6.49 3.03 -2.51
C ALA A 191 -6.73 1.65 -3.14
N ALA A 192 -6.73 0.58 -2.36
CA ALA A 192 -6.99 -0.77 -2.87
C ALA A 192 -8.38 -0.88 -3.55
N MET A 193 -9.39 -0.19 -3.01
CA MET A 193 -10.74 -0.13 -3.58
C MET A 193 -10.86 0.73 -4.84
N ARG A 194 -9.78 1.36 -5.32
CA ARG A 194 -9.79 2.11 -6.58
C ARG A 194 -9.74 1.20 -7.80
N PHE A 195 -9.11 0.05 -7.66
CA PHE A 195 -9.00 -0.95 -8.72
C PHE A 195 -10.35 -1.65 -8.94
N GLY A 196 -10.72 -1.89 -10.20
CA GLY A 196 -11.87 -2.71 -10.57
C GLY A 196 -13.22 -2.22 -10.02
N ARG A 197 -13.36 -0.90 -9.83
CA ARG A 197 -14.55 -0.26 -9.25
C ARG A 197 -15.81 -0.35 -10.11
N ASP A 198 -15.66 -0.77 -11.36
CA ASP A 198 -16.79 -1.09 -12.25
C ASP A 198 -17.58 -2.34 -11.83
N GLY A 199 -17.10 -3.07 -10.81
CA GLY A 199 -17.77 -4.23 -10.22
C GLY A 199 -17.38 -5.57 -10.85
N ASN A 200 -16.44 -5.58 -11.81
CA ASN A 200 -15.92 -6.82 -12.39
C ASN A 200 -14.76 -7.42 -11.58
N GLY A 201 -14.27 -6.69 -10.57
CA GLY A 201 -13.22 -7.14 -9.67
C GLY A 201 -11.81 -6.82 -10.14
N ALA A 202 -10.87 -7.07 -9.23
CA ALA A 202 -9.44 -6.94 -9.44
C ALA A 202 -8.66 -7.82 -8.45
N VAL A 203 -7.45 -8.22 -8.84
CA VAL A 203 -6.44 -8.75 -7.92
C VAL A 203 -5.56 -7.59 -7.50
N VAL A 204 -5.47 -7.33 -6.20
CA VAL A 204 -4.69 -6.21 -5.67
C VAL A 204 -3.68 -6.72 -4.66
N TYR A 205 -2.40 -6.54 -4.97
CA TYR A 205 -1.30 -6.85 -4.06
C TYR A 205 -1.10 -5.69 -3.09
N VAL A 206 -1.12 -5.94 -1.79
CA VAL A 206 -0.94 -4.91 -0.76
C VAL A 206 0.36 -5.17 -0.02
N HIS A 207 1.35 -4.30 -0.28
CA HIS A 207 2.70 -4.38 0.27
C HIS A 207 2.90 -3.41 1.44
N THR A 208 2.05 -3.56 2.44
CA THR A 208 2.12 -2.92 3.76
C THR A 208 1.07 -3.58 4.66
N ASP A 209 1.39 -3.83 5.94
CA ASP A 209 0.46 -4.44 6.90
C ASP A 209 -0.48 -3.41 7.53
N THR A 210 -1.30 -2.78 6.68
CA THR A 210 -2.19 -1.67 7.07
C THR A 210 -3.62 -1.87 6.59
N LEU A 211 -3.99 -3.07 6.14
CA LEU A 211 -5.38 -3.39 5.89
C LEU A 211 -6.12 -3.57 7.23
N PRO A 212 -7.30 -2.95 7.43
CA PRO A 212 -8.11 -3.19 8.62
C PRO A 212 -8.46 -4.68 8.79
N GLU A 213 -8.50 -5.18 10.02
CA GLU A 213 -8.74 -6.61 10.33
C GLU A 213 -10.03 -7.20 9.73
N TRP A 214 -11.06 -6.38 9.54
CA TRP A 214 -12.34 -6.82 8.96
C TRP A 214 -12.27 -7.04 7.44
N VAL A 215 -11.21 -6.57 6.78
CA VAL A 215 -11.04 -6.69 5.33
C VAL A 215 -10.63 -8.12 4.98
N PRO A 216 -11.35 -8.80 4.07
CA PRO A 216 -11.01 -10.16 3.69
C PRO A 216 -9.75 -10.19 2.82
N LEU A 217 -8.86 -11.14 3.12
CA LEU A 217 -7.73 -11.48 2.26
C LEU A 217 -8.09 -12.69 1.39
N ALA A 218 -7.79 -12.61 0.11
CA ALA A 218 -7.88 -13.75 -0.81
C ALA A 218 -6.66 -14.67 -0.71
N GLY A 219 -5.55 -14.16 -0.18
CA GLY A 219 -4.35 -14.95 0.11
C GLY A 219 -3.20 -14.13 0.68
N GLU A 220 -2.12 -14.84 1.00
CA GLU A 220 -0.83 -14.26 1.34
C GLU A 220 0.19 -14.64 0.27
N GLY A 221 0.89 -13.65 -0.27
CA GLY A 221 1.91 -13.82 -1.30
C GLY A 221 3.19 -13.14 -0.88
N ARG A 222 4.01 -13.82 -0.06
CA ARG A 222 5.33 -13.30 0.31
C ARG A 222 6.25 -13.41 -0.90
N VAL A 223 6.88 -12.31 -1.31
CA VAL A 223 8.09 -12.38 -2.15
C VAL A 223 9.20 -12.78 -1.19
N VAL A 224 9.52 -14.07 -1.13
CA VAL A 224 10.43 -14.63 -0.12
C VAL A 224 11.89 -14.29 -0.42
N SER A 225 12.20 -13.71 -1.58
CA SER A 225 13.58 -13.57 -1.99
C SER A 225 13.74 -12.57 -3.13
N THR A 226 14.23 -11.37 -2.81
CA THR A 226 15.04 -10.60 -3.77
C THR A 226 16.30 -11.42 -3.99
N TRP A 227 16.37 -12.11 -5.11
CA TRP A 227 17.58 -12.83 -5.48
C TRP A 227 18.61 -11.75 -5.80
N SER A 228 19.73 -11.74 -5.07
CA SER A 228 20.87 -10.91 -5.48
C SER A 228 21.14 -11.12 -6.96
N ASP A 229 21.70 -10.15 -7.68
CA ASP A 229 21.99 -10.29 -9.12
C ASP A 229 22.74 -11.59 -9.42
N GLY A 230 23.70 -11.97 -8.58
CA GLY A 230 24.41 -13.23 -8.71
C GLY A 230 23.56 -14.50 -8.45
N MET A 231 22.46 -14.42 -7.71
CA MET A 231 21.49 -15.51 -7.56
C MET A 231 20.56 -15.58 -8.79
N ARG A 232 20.17 -14.44 -9.38
CA ARG A 232 19.44 -14.39 -10.66
C ARG A 232 20.28 -15.02 -11.77
N ASP A 233 21.54 -14.61 -11.91
CA ASP A 233 22.50 -15.18 -12.86
C ASP A 233 22.61 -16.71 -12.74
N VAL A 234 22.64 -17.21 -11.50
CA VAL A 234 22.73 -18.65 -11.20
C VAL A 234 21.48 -19.39 -11.64
N VAL A 235 20.29 -18.80 -11.50
CA VAL A 235 19.05 -19.47 -11.92
C VAL A 235 18.80 -19.38 -13.40
N ASP A 236 19.10 -18.25 -14.04
CA ASP A 236 19.07 -18.16 -15.50
C ASP A 236 19.97 -19.23 -16.13
N ALA A 237 21.17 -19.42 -15.56
CA ALA A 237 22.07 -20.49 -15.97
C ALA A 237 21.50 -21.91 -15.74
N LEU A 238 20.73 -22.12 -14.66
CA LEU A 238 20.11 -23.42 -14.39
C LEU A 238 18.94 -23.72 -15.34
N GLU A 239 18.15 -22.71 -15.69
CA GLU A 239 17.05 -22.83 -16.65
C GLU A 239 17.57 -23.19 -18.05
N ASP A 240 18.64 -22.54 -18.49
CA ASP A 240 19.31 -22.82 -19.77
C ASP A 240 19.93 -24.22 -19.81
N LEU A 241 20.51 -24.69 -18.69
CA LEU A 241 21.27 -25.94 -18.65
C LEU A 241 20.40 -27.18 -18.41
N THR A 242 19.14 -27.05 -17.96
CA THR A 242 18.14 -28.11 -17.65
C THR A 242 18.54 -29.19 -16.62
N THR A 243 19.80 -29.61 -16.59
CA THR A 243 20.46 -30.37 -15.52
C THR A 243 21.94 -29.98 -15.50
N ALA A 244 22.41 -29.44 -14.39
CA ALA A 244 23.75 -28.86 -14.29
C ALA A 244 24.44 -29.26 -12.98
N THR A 245 25.76 -29.44 -13.03
CA THR A 245 26.60 -29.44 -11.84
C THR A 245 26.96 -27.99 -11.49
N THR A 246 27.40 -27.74 -10.25
CA THR A 246 27.94 -26.42 -9.84
C THR A 246 29.06 -25.94 -10.76
N ALA A 247 29.83 -26.86 -11.38
CA ALA A 247 30.89 -26.49 -12.31
C ALA A 247 30.33 -25.98 -13.65
N ASP A 248 29.19 -26.51 -14.09
CA ASP A 248 28.52 -26.10 -15.32
C ASP A 248 27.89 -24.71 -15.16
N VAL A 249 27.28 -24.44 -13.99
CA VAL A 249 26.72 -23.12 -13.64
C VAL A 249 27.82 -22.06 -13.59
N VAL A 250 28.97 -22.34 -12.97
CA VAL A 250 30.11 -21.40 -12.92
C VAL A 250 30.70 -21.12 -14.30
N ALA A 251 30.59 -22.06 -15.23
CA ALA A 251 31.09 -21.89 -16.60
C ALA A 251 30.07 -21.20 -17.52
N HIS A 252 28.84 -20.95 -17.04
CA HIS A 252 27.79 -20.33 -17.83
C HIS A 252 28.11 -18.85 -18.09
N PRO A 253 27.98 -18.35 -19.33
CA PRO A 253 28.36 -16.97 -19.67
C PRO A 253 27.51 -15.91 -18.96
N ALA A 254 26.36 -16.27 -18.41
CA ALA A 254 25.53 -15.39 -17.59
C ALA A 254 26.03 -15.26 -16.13
N VAL A 255 26.98 -16.09 -15.68
CA VAL A 255 27.40 -16.15 -14.27
C VAL A 255 28.81 -15.57 -14.10
N ASP A 256 28.91 -14.39 -13.48
CA ASP A 256 30.19 -13.80 -13.04
C ASP A 256 30.40 -13.99 -11.52
N LEU A 257 30.28 -15.23 -11.07
CA LEU A 257 30.45 -15.60 -9.67
C LEU A 257 31.54 -16.65 -9.47
N SER A 258 32.26 -16.53 -8.35
CA SER A 258 33.17 -17.60 -7.94
C SER A 258 32.40 -18.88 -7.59
N ARG A 259 33.03 -20.03 -7.77
CA ARG A 259 32.45 -21.34 -7.41
C ARG A 259 31.90 -21.40 -5.98
N ARG A 260 32.52 -20.68 -5.04
CA ARG A 260 32.05 -20.60 -3.64
C ARG A 260 30.77 -19.77 -3.52
N GLN A 261 30.62 -18.69 -4.28
CA GLN A 261 29.39 -17.89 -4.30
C GLN A 261 28.25 -18.65 -4.96
N VAL A 262 28.51 -19.32 -6.09
CA VAL A 262 27.52 -20.20 -6.72
C VAL A 262 27.10 -21.31 -5.76
N PHE A 263 28.03 -21.95 -5.06
CA PHE A 263 27.68 -22.96 -4.06
C PHE A 263 26.81 -22.42 -2.92
N ASN A 264 27.16 -21.25 -2.37
CA ASN A 264 26.36 -20.60 -1.32
C ASN A 264 24.96 -20.17 -1.80
N ASN A 265 24.79 -19.93 -3.09
CA ASN A 265 23.50 -19.61 -3.72
C ASN A 265 22.67 -20.88 -4.02
N LEU A 266 23.28 -22.07 -4.05
CA LEU A 266 22.60 -23.34 -4.34
C LEU A 266 22.25 -24.17 -3.08
N GLU A 267 22.73 -23.78 -1.89
CA GLU A 267 22.38 -24.35 -0.58
C GLU A 267 21.20 -23.61 0.08
#